data_AF-A0A965F9N2-F1
#
_entry.id   AF-A0A965F9N2-F1
#
_cell.length_a   1.000
_cell.length_b   1.000
_cell.length_c   1.000
_cell.angle_alpha   90.00
_cell.angle_beta   90.00
_cell.angle_gamma   90.00
#
_symmetry.space_group_name_H-M   'P 1'
#
loop_
_entity.id
_entity.type
_entity.pdbx_description
1 polymer ?
#
loop_
_entity_poly.entity_id
_entity_poly.type
_entity_poly.pdbx_seq_one_letter_code
_entity_poly.pdbx_strand_id
1 'polypeptide(L)'
;METGWLVAVRDFSSHLRSDLRFQAGLTKIESDCTGQSLWPEQRCPQQRGEFREILMYQIRTYFLFLFLMVWGVPLNAQNMSEAQADALFTQLSNWGRWGETDQKGTVNLITPETRIRAARLVQSGNSVSMAHEVLEERTADNFSPYEHRMTSIGSSPGPWSGDFIGVSYHGYAHSHLDALCHRFQFGTMYNGYSEDEVTEEGCAQLSIQAMQDGIFGRGIVMDFPRLRGVDWLENGTAITPEWLDEWESTHGITVGSGDIVLIRTGRWARREALGPWNLAADSAGLHASTVAWFKERDVALIGSDSALDVKPSLVEGYDSPVHALILVALGMPIFDNLDLEAVAAEAVREGRVEFLFTTAPLRVNGGTGSPLNPIATF
;
A
#
# COMPACT_ATOMS: atom_id res chain seq x y z
N MET A 1 54.17 7.70 7.63
CA MET A 1 53.93 6.56 8.56
C MET A 1 52.70 5.85 8.06
N GLU A 2 52.91 4.86 7.18
CA GLU A 2 51.86 3.95 6.73
C GLU A 2 51.66 2.88 7.81
N THR A 3 50.43 2.67 8.29
CA THR A 3 50.12 1.47 9.11
C THR A 3 48.65 1.10 8.98
N GLY A 4 48.38 -0.21 8.81
CA GLY A 4 47.06 -0.82 8.98
C GLY A 4 46.77 -1.95 7.99
N TRP A 5 46.73 -1.65 6.69
CA TRP A 5 46.12 -2.56 5.70
C TRP A 5 47.08 -3.49 4.96
N LEU A 6 48.38 -3.17 4.88
CA LEU A 6 49.36 -3.93 4.09
C LEU A 6 49.98 -5.15 4.81
N VAL A 7 49.70 -5.35 6.10
CA VAL A 7 50.21 -6.51 6.87
C VAL A 7 49.28 -7.72 6.72
N ALA A 8 47.95 -7.52 6.63
CA ALA A 8 46.98 -8.61 6.55
C ALA A 8 46.98 -9.37 5.21
N VAL A 9 47.41 -8.74 4.12
CA VAL A 9 47.42 -9.37 2.78
C VAL A 9 48.64 -10.29 2.59
N ARG A 10 49.73 -10.10 3.35
CA ARG A 10 50.93 -10.92 3.23
C ARG A 10 50.80 -12.28 3.93
N ASP A 11 50.10 -12.34 5.06
CA ASP A 11 49.94 -13.58 5.85
C ASP A 11 48.98 -14.60 5.21
N PHE A 12 48.03 -14.16 4.38
CA PHE A 12 47.13 -15.09 3.68
C PHE A 12 47.83 -15.84 2.54
N SER A 13 48.89 -15.27 1.96
CA SER A 13 49.63 -15.86 0.83
C SER A 13 50.63 -16.95 1.23
N SER A 14 51.01 -17.02 2.52
CA SER A 14 51.94 -18.02 3.05
C SER A 14 51.22 -19.32 3.45
N HIS A 15 49.99 -19.23 3.95
CA HIS A 15 49.15 -20.40 4.28
C HIS A 15 48.69 -21.18 3.04
N LEU A 16 48.47 -20.51 1.90
CA LEU A 16 48.11 -21.17 0.64
C LEU A 16 49.27 -21.95 -0.03
N ARG A 17 50.53 -21.77 0.41
CA ARG A 17 51.69 -22.50 -0.13
C ARG A 17 52.12 -23.71 0.69
N SER A 18 51.63 -23.87 1.92
CA SER A 18 51.93 -25.05 2.76
C SER A 18 51.02 -26.24 2.48
N ASP A 19 49.76 -26.02 2.08
CA ASP A 19 48.79 -27.11 1.86
C ASP A 19 48.95 -27.82 0.50
N LEU A 20 49.61 -27.18 -0.48
CA LEU A 20 49.88 -27.79 -1.79
C LEU A 20 51.10 -28.74 -1.80
N ARG A 21 51.80 -28.93 -0.68
CA ARG A 21 52.93 -29.87 -0.55
C ARG A 21 52.61 -31.19 0.15
N PHE A 22 51.36 -31.42 0.57
CA PHE A 22 50.99 -32.63 1.34
C PHE A 22 50.24 -33.73 0.55
N GLN A 23 50.14 -33.63 -0.78
CA GLN A 23 49.50 -34.66 -1.63
C GLN A 23 50.39 -35.18 -2.77
N ALA A 24 51.71 -35.21 -2.58
CA ALA A 24 52.64 -35.91 -3.47
C ALA A 24 53.34 -37.04 -2.71
N GLY A 25 52.61 -38.11 -2.44
CA GLY A 25 53.17 -39.29 -1.80
C GLY A 25 52.11 -40.34 -1.54
N LEU A 26 51.97 -41.29 -2.47
CA LEU A 26 51.75 -42.72 -2.22
C LEU A 26 51.45 -43.42 -3.56
N THR A 27 52.50 -43.96 -4.15
CA THR A 27 52.45 -45.01 -5.16
C THR A 27 52.49 -46.39 -4.49
N LYS A 28 51.81 -47.36 -5.14
CA LYS A 28 52.15 -48.79 -5.24
C LYS A 28 51.39 -49.78 -4.31
N ILE A 29 50.44 -50.53 -4.89
CA ILE A 29 50.34 -52.00 -4.80
C ILE A 29 49.89 -52.54 -6.17
N GLU A 30 50.67 -53.50 -6.69
CA GLU A 30 50.51 -54.21 -7.97
C GLU A 30 49.65 -55.49 -7.84
N SER A 31 49.10 -55.91 -8.99
CA SER A 31 48.85 -57.27 -9.51
C SER A 31 48.47 -58.43 -8.57
N ASP A 32 47.34 -59.08 -8.87
CA ASP A 32 47.33 -60.51 -9.27
C ASP A 32 45.96 -60.95 -9.82
N CYS A 33 45.96 -61.45 -11.06
CA CYS A 33 44.94 -62.33 -11.64
C CYS A 33 45.53 -62.93 -12.93
N THR A 34 46.31 -64.00 -12.79
CA THR A 34 46.81 -64.81 -13.90
C THR A 34 46.07 -66.15 -13.96
N GLY A 35 45.49 -66.44 -15.14
CA GLY A 35 45.37 -67.76 -15.77
C GLY A 35 44.57 -68.87 -15.09
N GLN A 36 43.40 -69.23 -15.63
CA GLN A 36 43.30 -70.26 -16.69
C GLN A 36 41.84 -70.42 -17.17
N SER A 37 41.73 -70.49 -18.50
CA SER A 37 40.62 -70.85 -19.38
C SER A 37 39.36 -71.50 -18.80
N LEU A 38 38.18 -70.97 -19.17
CA LEU A 38 37.22 -71.55 -20.12
C LEU A 38 35.90 -70.73 -20.12
N TRP A 39 35.58 -70.08 -21.24
CA TRP A 39 34.30 -69.43 -21.61
C TRP A 39 33.93 -68.06 -20.98
N PRO A 40 33.23 -67.17 -21.71
CA PRO A 40 33.35 -65.72 -21.53
C PRO A 40 32.31 -65.11 -20.58
N GLU A 41 32.70 -63.97 -20.02
CA GLU A 41 31.88 -62.97 -19.31
C GLU A 41 31.61 -63.16 -17.80
N GLN A 42 32.66 -62.98 -16.99
CA GLN A 42 32.53 -62.38 -15.65
C GLN A 42 33.24 -61.03 -15.62
N ARG A 43 32.51 -59.94 -15.35
CA ARG A 43 33.09 -58.65 -14.94
C ARG A 43 33.00 -58.51 -13.42
N CYS A 44 34.13 -58.12 -12.83
CA CYS A 44 34.27 -57.72 -11.44
C CYS A 44 33.45 -56.43 -11.16
N PRO A 45 32.82 -56.24 -9.98
CA PRO A 45 31.95 -55.10 -9.70
C PRO A 45 32.75 -53.80 -9.57
N GLN A 46 32.46 -52.82 -10.43
CA GLN A 46 33.03 -51.47 -10.35
C GLN A 46 32.25 -50.62 -9.33
N GLN A 47 33.00 -50.08 -8.37
CA GLN A 47 32.59 -49.01 -7.47
C GLN A 47 32.01 -47.82 -8.25
N ARG A 48 30.79 -47.40 -7.91
CA ARG A 48 30.24 -46.08 -8.24
C ARG A 48 29.48 -45.51 -7.03
N GLY A 49 30.20 -45.35 -5.94
CA GLY A 49 29.94 -44.32 -4.94
C GLY A 49 31.10 -43.33 -5.00
N GLU A 50 30.86 -42.06 -4.70
CA GLU A 50 31.89 -40.99 -4.62
C GLU A 50 32.31 -40.31 -5.94
N PHE A 51 31.34 -39.77 -6.69
CA PHE A 51 31.63 -38.63 -7.59
C PHE A 51 30.50 -37.59 -7.67
N ARG A 52 29.52 -37.67 -6.76
CA ARG A 52 28.39 -36.72 -6.68
C ARG A 52 28.44 -35.74 -5.49
N GLU A 53 29.24 -36.01 -4.48
CA GLU A 53 29.31 -35.20 -3.25
C GLU A 53 30.23 -33.98 -3.39
N ILE A 54 31.31 -34.05 -4.19
CA ILE A 54 32.31 -32.97 -4.25
C ILE A 54 31.90 -31.84 -5.22
N LEU A 55 31.10 -32.14 -6.25
CA LEU A 55 30.62 -31.12 -7.20
C LEU A 55 29.43 -30.30 -6.63
N MET A 56 28.67 -30.85 -5.69
CA MET A 56 27.55 -30.13 -5.05
C MET A 56 28.00 -29.21 -3.90
N TYR A 57 29.17 -29.43 -3.30
CA TYR A 57 29.67 -28.60 -2.22
C TYR A 57 30.28 -27.28 -2.71
N GLN A 58 30.93 -27.26 -3.89
CA GLN A 58 31.48 -26.01 -4.44
C GLN A 58 30.43 -25.11 -5.11
N ILE A 59 29.29 -25.66 -5.57
CA ILE A 59 28.19 -24.85 -6.13
C ILE A 59 27.35 -24.20 -5.00
N ARG A 60 27.30 -24.79 -3.80
CA ARG A 60 26.57 -24.23 -2.66
C ARG A 60 27.25 -23.01 -2.03
N THR A 61 28.57 -22.92 -2.06
CA THR A 61 29.29 -21.78 -1.49
C THR A 61 29.26 -20.55 -2.40
N TYR A 62 29.20 -20.75 -3.73
CA TYR A 62 29.03 -19.66 -4.69
C TYR A 62 27.59 -19.16 -4.79
N PHE A 63 26.59 -20.02 -4.56
CA PHE A 63 25.20 -19.55 -4.43
C PHE A 63 24.98 -18.77 -3.14
N LEU A 64 25.61 -19.12 -2.01
CA LEU A 64 25.46 -18.37 -0.75
C LEU A 64 26.13 -16.99 -0.78
N PHE A 65 27.20 -16.80 -1.56
CA PHE A 65 27.89 -15.51 -1.68
C PHE A 65 27.33 -14.59 -2.77
N LEU A 66 26.62 -15.13 -3.79
CA LEU A 66 25.79 -14.30 -4.68
C LEU A 66 24.42 -13.97 -4.09
N PHE A 67 23.93 -14.75 -3.12
CA PHE A 67 22.67 -14.46 -2.41
C PHE A 67 22.79 -13.36 -1.34
N LEU A 68 24.01 -12.93 -1.02
CA LEU A 68 24.28 -11.87 -0.04
C LEU A 68 24.59 -10.50 -0.68
N MET A 69 24.49 -10.36 -2.00
CA MET A 69 24.66 -9.08 -2.72
C MET A 69 23.39 -8.56 -3.41
N VAL A 70 22.25 -9.24 -3.27
CA VAL A 70 20.93 -8.78 -3.74
C VAL A 70 19.90 -8.85 -2.61
N TRP A 71 20.29 -8.43 -1.41
CA TRP A 71 19.30 -7.89 -0.49
C TRP A 71 19.11 -6.45 -0.90
N GLY A 72 18.02 -6.21 -1.63
CA GLY A 72 17.61 -4.90 -2.09
C GLY A 72 17.69 -3.93 -0.93
N VAL A 73 18.60 -2.97 -1.04
CA VAL A 73 18.41 -1.69 -0.37
C VAL A 73 17.00 -1.26 -0.78
N PRO A 74 16.07 -1.00 0.15
CA PRO A 74 14.78 -0.47 -0.25
C PRO A 74 15.03 0.72 -1.16
N LEU A 75 14.29 0.83 -2.26
CA LEU A 75 14.13 2.08 -3.00
C LEU A 75 13.57 3.09 -1.99
N ASN A 76 14.46 3.68 -1.18
CA ASN A 76 14.09 4.60 -0.14
C ASN A 76 13.50 5.82 -0.83
N ALA A 77 12.28 6.18 -0.44
CA ALA A 77 11.72 7.46 -0.81
C ALA A 77 12.73 8.55 -0.45
N GLN A 78 13.08 9.38 -1.42
CA GLN A 78 14.02 10.47 -1.22
C GLN A 78 13.27 11.66 -0.63
N ASN A 79 13.93 12.37 0.28
CA ASN A 79 13.40 13.63 0.77
C ASN A 79 13.16 14.61 -0.40
N MET A 80 12.06 15.33 -0.33
CA MET A 80 11.68 16.36 -1.29
C MET A 80 11.77 17.73 -0.64
N SER A 81 12.33 18.71 -1.35
CA SER A 81 12.34 20.10 -0.88
C SER A 81 10.97 20.76 -1.06
N GLU A 82 10.72 21.83 -0.32
CA GLU A 82 9.50 22.64 -0.44
C GLU A 82 9.28 23.10 -1.90
N ALA A 83 10.33 23.57 -2.57
CA ALA A 83 10.26 24.02 -3.97
C ALA A 83 9.90 22.90 -4.95
N GLN A 84 10.33 21.66 -4.68
CA GLN A 84 9.94 20.50 -5.49
C GLN A 84 8.45 20.17 -5.27
N ALA A 85 7.97 20.23 -4.04
CA ALA A 85 6.57 19.99 -3.71
C ALA A 85 5.64 21.06 -4.30
N ASP A 86 6.00 22.34 -4.18
CA ASP A 86 5.27 23.46 -4.77
C ASP A 86 5.15 23.33 -6.30
N ALA A 87 6.22 22.88 -6.96
CA ALA A 87 6.21 22.66 -8.39
C ALA A 87 5.20 21.57 -8.81
N LEU A 88 4.98 20.54 -7.97
CA LEU A 88 4.00 19.48 -8.26
C LEU A 88 2.57 20.01 -8.28
N PHE A 89 2.21 21.00 -7.44
CA PHE A 89 0.87 21.59 -7.47
C PHE A 89 0.55 22.19 -8.84
N THR A 90 1.52 22.86 -9.46
CA THR A 90 1.33 23.44 -10.80
C THR A 90 1.39 22.37 -11.88
N GLN A 91 2.34 21.45 -11.81
CA GLN A 91 2.57 20.43 -12.84
C GLN A 91 1.46 19.39 -12.94
N LEU A 92 0.87 19.02 -11.80
CA LEU A 92 -0.13 17.96 -11.74
C LEU A 92 -1.57 18.48 -11.79
N SER A 93 -1.78 19.81 -11.73
CA SER A 93 -3.09 20.42 -11.60
C SER A 93 -4.09 19.96 -12.66
N ASN A 94 -5.30 19.63 -12.21
CA ASN A 94 -6.48 19.37 -13.03
C ASN A 94 -7.39 20.60 -13.17
N TRP A 95 -6.98 21.77 -12.68
CA TRP A 95 -7.85 22.95 -12.69
C TRP A 95 -8.25 23.32 -14.12
N GLY A 96 -9.52 23.65 -14.30
CA GLY A 96 -10.12 23.92 -15.60
C GLY A 96 -10.35 22.70 -16.50
N ARG A 97 -9.84 21.50 -16.15
CA ARG A 97 -9.95 20.29 -17.01
C ARG A 97 -11.41 19.94 -17.34
N TRP A 98 -12.33 20.11 -16.39
CA TRP A 98 -13.76 19.86 -16.57
C TRP A 98 -14.61 21.14 -16.56
N GLY A 99 -13.97 22.30 -16.75
CA GLY A 99 -14.60 23.61 -16.75
C GLY A 99 -14.30 24.44 -15.49
N GLU A 100 -14.38 25.76 -15.63
CA GLU A 100 -14.04 26.74 -14.58
C GLU A 100 -14.97 26.68 -13.36
N THR A 101 -16.15 26.07 -13.50
CA THR A 101 -17.13 25.92 -12.42
C THR A 101 -17.32 24.48 -11.97
N ASP A 102 -16.42 23.58 -12.39
CA ASP A 102 -16.46 22.19 -11.96
C ASP A 102 -16.20 22.07 -10.45
N GLN A 103 -16.97 21.17 -9.82
CA GLN A 103 -16.89 20.88 -8.39
C GLN A 103 -16.76 19.39 -8.08
N LYS A 104 -16.64 18.55 -9.11
CA LYS A 104 -16.53 17.10 -8.96
C LYS A 104 -15.10 16.60 -9.09
N GLY A 105 -14.25 17.35 -9.79
CA GLY A 105 -12.86 16.97 -10.04
C GLY A 105 -12.76 15.60 -10.72
N THR A 106 -11.88 14.72 -10.23
CA THR A 106 -11.65 13.40 -10.83
C THR A 106 -12.86 12.47 -10.77
N VAL A 107 -13.89 12.76 -9.95
CA VAL A 107 -15.14 11.99 -9.97
C VAL A 107 -15.83 12.06 -11.34
N ASN A 108 -15.56 13.10 -12.15
CA ASN A 108 -16.02 13.19 -13.54
C ASN A 108 -15.49 12.06 -14.43
N LEU A 109 -14.43 11.34 -14.01
CA LEU A 109 -13.88 10.19 -14.72
C LEU A 109 -14.75 8.93 -14.51
N ILE A 110 -15.65 8.93 -13.53
CA ILE A 110 -16.64 7.86 -13.33
C ILE A 110 -17.84 8.11 -14.26
N THR A 111 -17.73 7.64 -15.50
CA THR A 111 -18.77 7.75 -16.53
C THR A 111 -19.79 6.59 -16.46
N PRO A 112 -20.95 6.69 -17.13
CA PRO A 112 -21.87 5.57 -17.30
C PRO A 112 -21.20 4.30 -17.86
N GLU A 113 -20.24 4.45 -18.76
CA GLU A 113 -19.50 3.34 -19.36
C GLU A 113 -18.58 2.66 -18.34
N THR A 114 -17.86 3.44 -17.52
CA THR A 114 -16.99 2.89 -16.45
C THR A 114 -17.83 2.15 -15.40
N ARG A 115 -19.00 2.70 -15.05
CA ARG A 115 -20.00 2.10 -14.16
C ARG A 115 -20.50 0.75 -14.67
N ILE A 116 -20.84 0.65 -15.96
CA ILE A 116 -21.27 -0.61 -16.58
C ILE A 116 -20.13 -1.63 -16.58
N ARG A 117 -18.88 -1.22 -16.86
CA ARG A 117 -17.72 -2.12 -16.80
C ARG A 117 -17.51 -2.65 -15.39
N ALA A 118 -17.57 -1.79 -14.38
CA ALA A 118 -17.43 -2.18 -12.98
C ALA A 118 -18.53 -3.14 -12.53
N ALA A 119 -19.79 -2.90 -12.91
CA ALA A 119 -20.90 -3.78 -12.56
C ALA A 119 -20.72 -5.22 -13.09
N ARG A 120 -20.03 -5.40 -14.22
CA ARG A 120 -19.70 -6.72 -14.77
C ARG A 120 -18.60 -7.47 -14.01
N LEU A 121 -17.95 -6.83 -13.05
CA LEU A 121 -16.99 -7.50 -12.18
C LEU A 121 -17.66 -8.37 -11.13
N VAL A 122 -18.96 -8.19 -10.85
CA VAL A 122 -19.70 -9.02 -9.88
C VAL A 122 -19.89 -10.42 -10.48
N GLN A 123 -19.30 -11.43 -9.85
CA GLN A 123 -19.34 -12.83 -10.30
C GLN A 123 -19.91 -13.75 -9.23
N SER A 124 -19.42 -13.60 -8.00
CA SER A 124 -19.81 -14.40 -6.84
C SER A 124 -20.97 -13.79 -6.06
N GLY A 125 -21.14 -12.47 -6.11
CA GLY A 125 -22.12 -11.73 -5.32
C GLY A 125 -21.72 -11.53 -3.86
N ASN A 126 -20.49 -11.92 -3.47
CA ASN A 126 -20.00 -11.72 -2.11
C ASN A 126 -19.70 -10.24 -1.88
N SER A 127 -20.25 -9.71 -0.81
CA SER A 127 -20.08 -8.30 -0.43
C SER A 127 -19.33 -8.18 0.89
N VAL A 128 -18.35 -7.29 0.91
CA VAL A 128 -17.50 -7.02 2.07
C VAL A 128 -17.51 -5.53 2.37
N SER A 129 -17.77 -5.20 3.63
CA SER A 129 -17.68 -3.82 4.11
C SER A 129 -16.21 -3.41 4.24
N MET A 130 -15.92 -2.16 3.90
CA MET A 130 -14.63 -1.52 4.08
C MET A 130 -14.69 -0.39 5.10
N ALA A 131 -15.71 -0.37 5.96
CA ALA A 131 -15.79 0.57 7.07
C ALA A 131 -15.52 -0.16 8.38
N HIS A 132 -14.85 0.54 9.29
CA HIS A 132 -14.71 0.09 10.67
C HIS A 132 -16.04 0.17 11.42
N GLU A 133 -16.16 -0.66 12.45
CA GLU A 133 -17.16 -0.44 13.49
C GLU A 133 -16.94 0.95 14.12
N VAL A 134 -18.03 1.58 14.56
CA VAL A 134 -17.96 2.91 15.17
C VAL A 134 -17.12 2.88 16.44
N LEU A 135 -16.07 3.70 16.50
CA LEU A 135 -15.15 3.73 17.64
C LEU A 135 -15.60 4.77 18.67
N GLU A 136 -16.13 4.31 19.79
CA GLU A 136 -16.69 5.14 20.88
C GLU A 136 -15.67 5.50 21.98
N GLU A 137 -14.49 4.88 21.96
CA GLU A 137 -13.46 5.11 22.98
C GLU A 137 -12.40 6.09 22.49
N ARG A 138 -12.05 7.07 23.34
CA ARG A 138 -10.92 7.97 23.10
C ARG A 138 -9.60 7.22 23.26
N THR A 139 -8.79 7.18 22.21
CA THR A 139 -7.47 6.53 22.16
C THR A 139 -6.43 7.45 21.51
N ALA A 140 -5.17 7.02 21.43
CA ALA A 140 -4.08 7.81 20.86
C ALA A 140 -4.27 8.16 19.37
N ASP A 141 -5.07 7.39 18.65
CA ASP A 141 -5.49 7.56 17.26
C ASP A 141 -6.95 8.03 17.10
N ASN A 142 -7.75 8.02 18.18
CA ASN A 142 -9.15 8.45 18.18
C ASN A 142 -9.37 9.66 19.10
N PHE A 143 -9.10 10.85 18.56
CA PHE A 143 -9.27 12.11 19.29
C PHE A 143 -10.73 12.60 19.36
N SER A 144 -11.64 12.00 18.61
CA SER A 144 -13.04 12.42 18.55
C SER A 144 -13.94 11.18 18.38
N PRO A 145 -14.12 10.37 19.43
CA PRO A 145 -14.91 9.16 19.32
C PRO A 145 -16.35 9.44 18.89
N TYR A 146 -16.98 8.44 18.29
CA TYR A 146 -18.42 8.46 18.06
C TYR A 146 -19.18 8.55 19.39
N GLU A 147 -20.29 9.27 19.36
CA GLU A 147 -21.29 9.22 20.42
C GLU A 147 -22.41 8.29 19.96
N HIS A 148 -22.54 7.11 20.56
CA HIS A 148 -23.72 6.27 20.41
C HIS A 148 -24.53 6.25 21.70
N ARG A 149 -25.82 6.55 21.61
CA ARG A 149 -26.72 6.41 22.76
C ARG A 149 -28.12 6.03 22.34
N MET A 150 -28.74 5.14 23.09
CA MET A 150 -30.14 4.79 22.89
C MET A 150 -31.04 5.96 23.29
N THR A 151 -31.95 6.35 22.40
CA THR A 151 -33.02 7.33 22.66
C THR A 151 -34.31 6.63 23.10
N SER A 152 -34.48 5.35 22.79
CA SER A 152 -35.55 4.48 23.31
C SER A 152 -35.06 3.03 23.40
N ILE A 153 -35.40 2.35 24.49
CA ILE A 153 -34.99 0.97 24.81
C ILE A 153 -36.22 0.12 25.15
N GLY A 154 -36.03 -1.18 25.35
CA GLY A 154 -37.15 -2.10 25.62
C GLY A 154 -37.98 -1.79 26.88
N SER A 155 -37.44 -1.02 27.83
CA SER A 155 -38.17 -0.51 29.01
C SER A 155 -38.79 0.87 28.82
N SER A 156 -38.58 1.53 27.67
CA SER A 156 -39.23 2.80 27.34
C SER A 156 -40.72 2.58 27.03
N PRO A 157 -41.58 3.59 27.22
CA PRO A 157 -42.98 3.49 26.80
C PRO A 157 -43.11 3.27 25.28
N GLY A 158 -43.85 2.25 24.87
CA GLY A 158 -44.14 1.91 23.47
C GLY A 158 -43.24 0.81 22.89
N PRO A 159 -43.62 0.21 21.74
CA PRO A 159 -42.91 -0.94 21.16
C PRO A 159 -41.77 -0.52 20.22
N TRP A 160 -40.98 0.50 20.60
CA TRP A 160 -39.96 1.09 19.72
C TRP A 160 -38.59 1.14 20.40
N SER A 161 -37.55 0.88 19.60
CA SER A 161 -36.17 1.22 19.93
C SER A 161 -35.71 2.35 19.01
N GLY A 162 -34.81 3.19 19.51
CA GLY A 162 -34.17 4.23 18.73
C GLY A 162 -32.88 4.65 19.37
N ASP A 163 -32.00 5.26 18.59
CA ASP A 163 -30.68 5.71 19.01
C ASP A 163 -30.34 7.07 18.41
N PHE A 164 -29.21 7.59 18.85
CA PHE A 164 -28.57 8.81 18.39
C PHE A 164 -27.11 8.48 18.10
N ILE A 165 -26.63 8.97 16.96
CA ILE A 165 -25.23 8.89 16.57
C ILE A 165 -24.73 10.33 16.36
N GLY A 166 -23.70 10.72 17.11
CA GLY A 166 -22.96 11.97 16.95
C GLY A 166 -21.53 11.67 16.51
N VAL A 167 -20.98 12.46 15.59
CA VAL A 167 -19.66 12.17 15.01
C VAL A 167 -18.93 13.43 14.55
N SER A 168 -17.62 13.46 14.83
CA SER A 168 -16.62 14.23 14.10
C SER A 168 -15.68 13.23 13.43
N TYR A 169 -15.87 13.02 12.14
CA TYR A 169 -15.29 11.89 11.40
C TYR A 169 -13.91 12.18 10.82
N HIS A 170 -13.59 13.46 10.62
CA HIS A 170 -12.25 13.90 10.23
C HIS A 170 -11.23 13.55 11.30
N GLY A 171 -10.11 12.96 10.89
CA GLY A 171 -9.07 12.48 11.79
C GLY A 171 -8.55 11.10 11.38
N TYR A 172 -8.16 10.29 12.35
CA TYR A 172 -7.37 9.07 12.12
C TYR A 172 -8.08 7.78 12.55
N ALA A 173 -9.35 7.85 12.95
CA ALA A 173 -10.06 6.71 13.53
C ALA A 173 -11.23 6.19 12.68
N HIS A 174 -11.96 7.10 12.04
CA HIS A 174 -13.27 6.77 11.48
C HIS A 174 -13.21 6.67 9.98
N SER A 175 -13.80 5.64 9.38
CA SER A 175 -13.91 5.52 7.93
C SER A 175 -14.76 6.66 7.35
N HIS A 176 -14.18 7.49 6.48
CA HIS A 176 -14.85 8.67 5.92
C HIS A 176 -14.36 9.01 4.52
N LEU A 177 -15.07 9.94 3.88
CA LEU A 177 -14.74 10.53 2.58
C LEU A 177 -14.54 12.03 2.79
N ASP A 178 -13.39 12.52 2.35
CA ASP A 178 -13.11 13.94 2.27
C ASP A 178 -13.65 14.53 0.98
N ALA A 179 -14.44 15.60 1.12
CA ALA A 179 -14.84 16.41 -0.01
C ALA A 179 -13.69 17.33 -0.44
N LEU A 180 -13.79 17.89 -1.64
CA LEU A 180 -12.73 18.75 -2.19
C LEU A 180 -12.54 20.06 -1.42
N CYS A 181 -13.51 20.46 -0.59
CA CYS A 181 -13.38 21.58 0.34
C CYS A 181 -12.75 21.25 1.70
N HIS A 182 -12.37 19.99 1.94
CA HIS A 182 -11.77 19.58 3.21
C HIS A 182 -10.40 20.22 3.45
N ARG A 183 -9.62 20.44 2.38
CA ARG A 183 -8.23 20.90 2.46
C ARG A 183 -7.99 22.09 1.54
N PHE A 184 -7.25 23.07 2.07
CA PHE A 184 -6.82 24.28 1.37
C PHE A 184 -5.31 24.27 1.15
N GLN A 185 -4.83 24.87 0.07
CA GLN A 185 -3.42 25.16 -0.13
C GLN A 185 -3.28 26.50 -0.85
N PHE A 186 -2.32 27.32 -0.40
CA PHE A 186 -2.04 28.65 -0.97
C PHE A 186 -3.27 29.59 -1.02
N GLY A 187 -4.15 29.52 -0.02
CA GLY A 187 -5.38 30.33 0.01
C GLY A 187 -6.52 29.81 -0.86
N THR A 188 -6.38 28.61 -1.43
CA THR A 188 -7.30 28.08 -2.44
C THR A 188 -7.64 26.61 -2.23
N MET A 189 -8.82 26.22 -2.71
CA MET A 189 -9.25 24.83 -2.92
C MET A 189 -9.09 24.44 -4.39
N TYR A 190 -9.47 23.19 -4.71
CA TYR A 190 -9.55 22.72 -6.09
C TYR A 190 -10.23 23.73 -7.03
N ASN A 191 -9.75 23.83 -8.26
CA ASN A 191 -10.28 24.69 -9.31
C ASN A 191 -10.23 26.21 -9.03
N GLY A 192 -9.47 26.63 -8.01
CA GLY A 192 -9.24 28.04 -7.69
C GLY A 192 -10.32 28.69 -6.83
N TYR A 193 -11.24 27.91 -6.26
CA TYR A 193 -12.18 28.41 -5.25
C TYR A 193 -11.41 28.92 -4.02
N SER A 194 -11.86 30.02 -3.42
CA SER A 194 -11.16 30.61 -2.25
C SER A 194 -11.43 29.79 -0.99
N GLU A 195 -10.44 29.63 -0.12
CA GLU A 195 -10.65 29.02 1.21
C GLU A 195 -11.66 29.81 2.08
N ASP A 196 -11.78 31.12 1.84
CA ASP A 196 -12.77 32.00 2.51
C ASP A 196 -14.24 31.60 2.24
N GLU A 197 -14.49 30.75 1.23
CA GLU A 197 -15.83 30.23 0.93
C GLU A 197 -16.28 29.09 1.87
N VAL A 198 -15.40 28.64 2.77
CA VAL A 198 -15.73 27.71 3.84
C VAL A 198 -15.97 28.50 5.13
N THR A 199 -17.23 28.56 5.56
CA THR A 199 -17.66 29.35 6.72
C THR A 199 -18.32 28.48 7.79
N GLU A 200 -18.87 29.10 8.84
CA GLU A 200 -19.63 28.39 9.89
C GLU A 200 -20.88 27.68 9.34
N GLU A 201 -21.39 28.13 8.19
CA GLU A 201 -22.49 27.52 7.44
C GLU A 201 -22.07 26.31 6.58
N GLY A 202 -20.76 26.03 6.48
CA GLY A 202 -20.17 24.96 5.69
C GLY A 202 -19.53 25.43 4.37
N CYS A 203 -19.23 24.48 3.48
CA CYS A 203 -18.63 24.77 2.18
C CYS A 203 -19.68 25.24 1.16
N ALA A 204 -19.56 26.47 0.66
CA ALA A 204 -20.43 26.97 -0.41
C ALA A 204 -20.24 26.22 -1.74
N GLN A 205 -18.99 25.82 -2.02
CA GLN A 205 -18.59 25.05 -3.21
C GLN A 205 -17.84 23.79 -2.76
N LEU A 206 -17.67 22.83 -3.66
CA LEU A 206 -16.82 21.66 -3.45
C LEU A 206 -17.23 20.76 -2.26
N SER A 207 -18.46 20.94 -1.77
CA SER A 207 -18.99 20.15 -0.67
C SER A 207 -19.27 18.72 -1.10
N ILE A 208 -19.50 17.86 -0.10
CA ILE A 208 -19.84 16.45 -0.28
C ILE A 208 -21.07 16.23 -1.20
N GLN A 209 -21.92 17.26 -1.37
CA GLN A 209 -23.07 17.20 -2.28
C GLN A 209 -22.70 16.96 -3.75
N ALA A 210 -21.47 17.28 -4.17
CA ALA A 210 -20.99 16.96 -5.51
C ALA A 210 -21.07 15.44 -5.82
N MET A 211 -21.10 14.61 -4.78
CA MET A 211 -21.16 13.14 -4.83
C MET A 211 -22.49 12.56 -4.29
N GLN A 212 -23.55 13.37 -4.19
CA GLN A 212 -24.83 12.97 -3.58
C GLN A 212 -25.56 11.81 -4.28
N ASP A 213 -25.25 11.55 -5.56
CA ASP A 213 -25.86 10.46 -6.34
C ASP A 213 -25.17 9.10 -6.11
N GLY A 214 -24.24 9.05 -5.15
CA GLY A 214 -23.44 7.88 -4.86
C GLY A 214 -22.31 7.68 -5.87
N ILE A 215 -21.33 6.90 -5.42
CA ILE A 215 -20.13 6.54 -6.17
C ILE A 215 -20.17 5.04 -6.37
N PHE A 216 -20.08 4.60 -7.62
CA PHE A 216 -19.73 3.22 -7.90
C PHE A 216 -18.87 3.13 -9.15
N GLY A 217 -17.92 2.19 -9.13
CA GLY A 217 -16.87 2.06 -10.12
C GLY A 217 -16.02 0.82 -9.86
N ARG A 218 -14.94 0.67 -10.62
CA ARG A 218 -14.00 -0.43 -10.42
C ARG A 218 -13.11 -0.09 -9.23
N GLY A 219 -13.23 -0.85 -8.15
CA GLY A 219 -12.35 -0.79 -7.00
C GLY A 219 -11.17 -1.74 -7.17
N ILE A 220 -9.99 -1.31 -6.76
CA ILE A 220 -8.75 -2.09 -6.79
C ILE A 220 -8.08 -1.98 -5.42
N VAL A 221 -7.94 -3.11 -4.73
CA VAL A 221 -7.15 -3.15 -3.47
C VAL A 221 -5.69 -3.44 -3.79
N MET A 222 -4.80 -2.64 -3.19
CA MET A 222 -3.35 -2.81 -3.21
C MET A 222 -2.86 -3.12 -1.80
N ASP A 223 -2.51 -4.39 -1.57
CA ASP A 223 -2.10 -4.92 -0.26
C ASP A 223 -0.58 -4.99 -0.13
N PHE A 224 0.02 -3.89 0.31
CA PHE A 224 1.48 -3.78 0.39
C PHE A 224 2.12 -4.64 1.48
N PRO A 225 1.53 -4.85 2.67
CA PRO A 225 2.02 -5.86 3.60
C PRO A 225 2.16 -7.23 2.94
N ARG A 226 1.14 -7.66 2.19
CA ARG A 226 1.19 -8.93 1.45
C ARG A 226 2.24 -8.93 0.35
N LEU A 227 2.38 -7.83 -0.40
CA LEU A 227 3.44 -7.70 -1.43
C LEU A 227 4.85 -7.80 -0.81
N ARG A 228 5.01 -7.37 0.44
CA ARG A 228 6.29 -7.39 1.17
C ARG A 228 6.47 -8.61 2.07
N GLY A 229 5.47 -9.49 2.19
CA GLY A 229 5.52 -10.68 3.01
C GLY A 229 5.55 -10.39 4.52
N VAL A 230 4.90 -9.32 4.96
CA VAL A 230 4.79 -8.88 6.36
C VAL A 230 3.33 -8.71 6.77
N ASP A 231 3.05 -8.71 8.07
CA ASP A 231 1.68 -8.55 8.59
C ASP A 231 1.17 -7.10 8.44
N TRP A 232 2.07 -6.13 8.61
CA TRP A 232 1.84 -4.70 8.41
C TRP A 232 3.13 -3.99 7.98
N LEU A 233 3.00 -2.80 7.38
CA LEU A 233 4.13 -1.91 7.15
C LEU A 233 4.49 -1.18 8.45
N GLU A 234 5.78 -1.10 8.76
CA GLU A 234 6.23 -0.32 9.93
C GLU A 234 6.05 1.18 9.70
N ASN A 235 5.82 1.92 10.79
CA ASN A 235 5.63 3.37 10.70
C ASN A 235 6.84 4.05 10.04
N GLY A 236 6.59 5.14 9.29
CA GLY A 236 7.60 5.81 8.48
C GLY A 236 7.94 5.08 7.16
N THR A 237 7.34 3.91 6.89
CA THR A 237 7.51 3.25 5.57
C THR A 237 6.79 4.05 4.49
N ALA A 238 7.58 4.58 3.56
CA ALA A 238 7.11 5.36 2.43
C ALA A 238 6.87 4.46 1.21
N ILE A 239 5.61 4.37 0.78
CA ILE A 239 5.18 3.69 -0.46
C ILE A 239 5.50 4.62 -1.63
N THR A 240 6.26 4.12 -2.61
CA THR A 240 6.71 4.87 -3.78
C THR A 240 5.98 4.42 -5.06
N PRO A 241 6.08 5.17 -6.18
CA PRO A 241 5.47 4.77 -7.46
C PRO A 241 5.85 3.36 -7.91
N GLU A 242 7.09 2.95 -7.66
CA GLU A 242 7.60 1.63 -8.05
C GLU A 242 6.85 0.49 -7.36
N TRP A 243 6.34 0.71 -6.14
CA TRP A 243 5.51 -0.27 -5.44
C TRP A 243 4.13 -0.43 -6.14
N LEU A 244 3.58 0.67 -6.65
CA LEU A 244 2.32 0.66 -7.40
C LEU A 244 2.50 -0.09 -8.73
N ASP A 245 3.59 0.17 -9.45
CA ASP A 245 3.93 -0.55 -10.69
C ASP A 245 4.20 -2.05 -10.43
N GLU A 246 4.89 -2.38 -9.33
CA GLU A 246 5.12 -3.77 -8.92
C GLU A 246 3.80 -4.48 -8.61
N TRP A 247 2.85 -3.80 -7.96
CA TRP A 247 1.53 -4.36 -7.69
C TRP A 247 0.76 -4.68 -8.98
N GLU A 248 0.72 -3.74 -9.93
CA GLU A 248 0.12 -3.95 -11.25
C GLU A 248 0.74 -5.15 -11.97
N SER A 249 2.08 -5.21 -12.00
CA SER A 249 2.82 -6.29 -12.66
C SER A 249 2.57 -7.65 -12.01
N THR A 250 2.54 -7.72 -10.67
CA THR A 250 2.34 -8.97 -9.91
C THR A 250 0.96 -9.56 -10.13
N HIS A 251 -0.06 -8.72 -10.27
CA HIS A 251 -1.45 -9.17 -10.40
C HIS A 251 -1.96 -9.17 -11.85
N GLY A 252 -1.14 -8.71 -12.80
CA GLY A 252 -1.50 -8.66 -14.21
C GLY A 252 -2.68 -7.70 -14.48
N ILE A 253 -2.77 -6.62 -13.71
CA ILE A 253 -3.80 -5.59 -13.87
C ILE A 253 -3.21 -4.30 -14.43
N THR A 254 -4.09 -3.43 -14.92
CA THR A 254 -3.73 -2.05 -15.25
C THR A 254 -4.81 -1.13 -14.71
N VAL A 255 -4.39 -0.27 -13.78
CA VAL A 255 -5.16 0.86 -13.28
C VAL A 255 -5.31 1.87 -14.40
N GLY A 256 -6.51 2.42 -14.54
CA GLY A 256 -6.82 3.37 -15.57
C GLY A 256 -7.98 4.29 -15.20
N SER A 257 -8.39 5.05 -16.21
CA SER A 257 -9.33 6.15 -16.03
C SER A 257 -10.65 5.69 -15.39
N GLY A 258 -11.01 6.34 -14.28
CA GLY A 258 -12.25 6.07 -13.55
C GLY A 258 -12.10 5.07 -12.40
N ASP A 259 -10.92 4.51 -12.18
CA ASP A 259 -10.69 3.52 -11.11
C ASP A 259 -10.65 4.17 -9.73
N ILE A 260 -10.98 3.35 -8.73
CA ILE A 260 -10.87 3.67 -7.31
C ILE A 260 -9.77 2.79 -6.72
N VAL A 261 -8.66 3.41 -6.30
CA VAL A 261 -7.48 2.69 -5.80
C VAL A 261 -7.45 2.73 -4.27
N LEU A 262 -7.36 1.57 -3.64
CA LEU A 262 -7.39 1.41 -2.18
C LEU A 262 -6.06 0.84 -1.69
N ILE A 263 -5.38 1.58 -0.82
CA ILE A 263 -4.03 1.27 -0.34
C ILE A 263 -4.11 0.69 1.06
N ARG A 264 -3.83 -0.61 1.21
CA ARG A 264 -3.71 -1.27 2.51
C ARG A 264 -2.26 -1.20 2.99
N THR A 265 -2.09 -0.66 4.19
CA THR A 265 -0.83 -0.55 4.92
C THR A 265 -0.73 -1.57 6.07
N GLY A 266 -1.84 -2.19 6.45
CA GLY A 266 -1.94 -3.11 7.59
C GLY A 266 -2.01 -2.40 8.93
N ARG A 267 -2.37 -1.10 8.95
CA ARG A 267 -2.34 -0.30 10.18
C ARG A 267 -3.29 -0.82 11.25
N TRP A 268 -4.39 -1.46 10.86
CA TRP A 268 -5.35 -2.04 11.79
C TRP A 268 -4.83 -3.33 12.43
N ALA A 269 -4.24 -4.23 11.66
CA ALA A 269 -3.52 -5.39 12.19
C ALA A 269 -2.43 -4.96 13.19
N ARG A 270 -1.67 -3.90 12.86
CA ARG A 270 -0.67 -3.33 13.78
C ARG A 270 -1.30 -2.80 15.08
N ARG A 271 -2.40 -2.05 14.96
CA ARG A 271 -3.14 -1.48 16.10
C ARG A 271 -3.67 -2.57 17.03
N GLU A 272 -4.20 -3.65 16.47
CA GLU A 272 -4.68 -4.80 17.24
C GLU A 272 -3.52 -5.46 18.00
N ALA A 273 -2.37 -5.66 17.34
CA ALA A 273 -1.22 -6.34 17.93
C ALA A 273 -0.48 -5.49 18.98
N LEU A 274 -0.32 -4.19 18.75
CA LEU A 274 0.57 -3.32 19.54
C LEU A 274 -0.17 -2.23 20.34
N GLY A 275 -1.47 -2.09 20.15
CA GLY A 275 -2.29 -1.03 20.72
C GLY A 275 -2.29 0.26 19.88
N PRO A 276 -3.14 1.24 20.25
CA PRO A 276 -3.26 2.51 19.55
C PRO A 276 -2.01 3.38 19.73
N TRP A 277 -1.68 4.18 18.72
CA TRP A 277 -0.58 5.13 18.76
C TRP A 277 -0.97 6.46 18.09
N ASN A 278 -0.14 7.48 18.21
CA ASN A 278 -0.38 8.76 17.53
C ASN A 278 -0.08 8.64 16.03
N LEU A 279 -1.07 8.22 15.25
CA LEU A 279 -0.94 8.04 13.80
C LEU A 279 -0.60 9.35 13.06
N ALA A 280 -1.03 10.49 13.59
CA ALA A 280 -0.77 11.80 13.00
C ALA A 280 0.74 12.14 12.92
N ALA A 281 1.54 11.55 13.81
CA ALA A 281 2.97 11.81 13.90
C ALA A 281 3.84 10.72 13.29
N ASP A 282 3.30 9.50 13.13
CA ASP A 282 4.09 8.31 12.81
C ASP A 282 3.22 7.25 12.14
N SER A 283 3.35 7.09 10.83
CA SER A 283 2.51 6.19 10.02
C SER A 283 3.25 5.73 8.77
N ALA A 284 2.95 4.51 8.32
CA ALA A 284 3.24 4.12 6.94
C ALA A 284 2.22 4.78 6.00
N GLY A 285 2.64 5.05 4.77
CA GLY A 285 1.76 5.66 3.78
C GLY A 285 2.47 5.99 2.47
N LEU A 286 1.76 6.70 1.61
CA LEU A 286 2.22 7.16 0.31
C LEU A 286 3.22 8.31 0.46
N HIS A 287 4.27 8.28 -0.35
CA HIS A 287 5.16 9.40 -0.57
C HIS A 287 4.58 10.37 -1.62
N ALA A 288 4.88 11.67 -1.54
CA ALA A 288 4.37 12.68 -2.48
C ALA A 288 4.63 12.36 -3.97
N SER A 289 5.68 11.60 -4.28
CA SER A 289 5.98 11.17 -5.65
C SER A 289 4.92 10.24 -6.27
N THR A 290 4.08 9.57 -5.47
CA THR A 290 3.00 8.71 -5.99
C THR A 290 1.88 9.51 -6.66
N VAL A 291 1.74 10.81 -6.38
CA VAL A 291 0.63 11.60 -6.91
C VAL A 291 0.70 11.70 -8.44
N ALA A 292 1.90 11.81 -9.01
CA ALA A 292 2.08 11.81 -10.46
C ALA A 292 1.60 10.50 -11.11
N TRP A 293 1.80 9.36 -10.43
CA TRP A 293 1.36 8.05 -10.90
C TRP A 293 -0.18 7.95 -10.97
N PHE A 294 -0.89 8.44 -9.94
CA PHE A 294 -2.36 8.47 -9.92
C PHE A 294 -2.92 9.43 -10.98
N LYS A 295 -2.26 10.57 -11.18
CA LYS A 295 -2.60 11.55 -12.21
C LYS A 295 -2.44 10.97 -13.61
N GLU A 296 -1.34 10.28 -13.90
CA GLU A 296 -1.08 9.67 -15.21
C GLU A 296 -2.15 8.63 -15.58
N ARG A 297 -2.64 7.88 -14.59
CA ARG A 297 -3.65 6.83 -14.76
C ARG A 297 -5.09 7.33 -14.70
N ASP A 298 -5.31 8.63 -14.48
CA ASP A 298 -6.65 9.20 -14.34
C ASP A 298 -7.50 8.45 -13.27
N VAL A 299 -6.89 8.18 -12.12
CA VAL A 299 -7.59 7.61 -10.97
C VAL A 299 -8.68 8.59 -10.52
N ALA A 300 -9.88 8.05 -10.25
CA ALA A 300 -11.04 8.85 -9.91
C ALA A 300 -11.11 9.15 -8.41
N LEU A 301 -10.82 8.18 -7.57
CA LEU A 301 -10.76 8.32 -6.11
C LEU A 301 -9.65 7.43 -5.56
N ILE A 302 -9.10 7.83 -4.42
CA ILE A 302 -8.12 7.05 -3.68
C ILE A 302 -8.64 6.80 -2.27
N GLY A 303 -8.22 5.69 -1.67
CA GLY A 303 -8.45 5.45 -0.26
C GLY A 303 -7.32 4.68 0.39
N SER A 304 -7.27 4.71 1.71
CA SER A 304 -6.36 3.86 2.48
C SER A 304 -7.00 3.41 3.80
N ASP A 305 -6.42 2.38 4.38
CA ASP A 305 -6.66 2.06 5.78
C ASP A 305 -6.03 3.07 6.73
N SER A 306 -5.18 3.99 6.25
CA SER A 306 -4.54 5.12 6.97
C SER A 306 -5.00 6.47 6.39
N ALA A 307 -4.44 7.59 6.86
CA ALA A 307 -4.64 8.94 6.32
C ALA A 307 -3.73 9.25 5.12
N LEU A 308 -3.66 8.33 4.14
CA LEU A 308 -2.82 8.30 2.93
C LEU A 308 -1.31 8.56 3.09
N ASP A 309 -0.91 9.70 3.66
CA ASP A 309 0.47 10.17 3.80
C ASP A 309 1.29 9.27 4.73
N VAL A 310 2.54 9.03 4.34
CA VAL A 310 3.57 8.60 5.29
C VAL A 310 3.84 9.72 6.30
N LYS A 311 4.08 9.36 7.56
CA LYS A 311 4.49 10.30 8.61
C LYS A 311 5.80 9.86 9.26
N PRO A 312 6.82 10.73 9.34
CA PRO A 312 6.92 12.05 8.71
C PRO A 312 6.87 11.98 7.17
N SER A 313 6.39 13.05 6.53
CA SER A 313 6.09 13.09 5.07
C SER A 313 7.29 12.96 4.14
N LEU A 314 8.51 13.17 4.65
CA LEU A 314 9.74 13.32 3.87
C LEU A 314 9.73 14.52 2.91
N VAL A 315 8.83 15.48 3.12
CA VAL A 315 8.74 16.72 2.33
C VAL A 315 8.95 17.93 3.24
N GLU A 316 9.98 18.72 2.96
CA GLU A 316 10.28 19.92 3.73
C GLU A 316 9.11 20.92 3.69
N GLY A 317 8.72 21.45 4.86
CA GLY A 317 7.63 22.43 4.97
C GLY A 317 6.22 21.87 4.88
N TYR A 318 6.04 20.58 4.55
CA TYR A 318 4.74 19.96 4.35
C TYR A 318 4.51 18.78 5.30
N ASP A 319 3.44 18.85 6.10
CA ASP A 319 3.06 17.73 6.96
C ASP A 319 2.30 16.64 6.19
N SER A 320 1.33 16.99 5.33
CA SER A 320 0.56 16.03 4.50
C SER A 320 0.53 16.45 3.02
N PRO A 321 1.65 16.32 2.29
CA PRO A 321 1.76 16.73 0.88
C PRO A 321 0.86 15.90 -0.06
N VAL A 322 0.66 14.60 0.20
CA VAL A 322 -0.18 13.74 -0.65
C VAL A 322 -1.63 14.21 -0.57
N HIS A 323 -2.16 14.40 0.63
CA HIS A 323 -3.49 15.01 0.85
C HIS A 323 -3.67 16.32 0.09
N ALA A 324 -2.71 17.25 0.23
CA ALA A 324 -2.82 18.56 -0.38
C ALA A 324 -2.77 18.48 -1.91
N LEU A 325 -1.86 17.70 -2.50
CA LEU A 325 -1.79 17.53 -3.96
C LEU A 325 -3.03 16.81 -4.51
N ILE A 326 -3.54 15.79 -3.83
CA ILE A 326 -4.69 15.00 -4.27
C ILE A 326 -5.99 15.82 -4.21
N LEU A 327 -6.30 16.45 -3.08
CA LEU A 327 -7.53 17.24 -2.95
C LEU A 327 -7.46 18.54 -3.74
N VAL A 328 -6.37 19.30 -3.61
CA VAL A 328 -6.30 20.66 -4.17
C VAL A 328 -5.83 20.63 -5.62
N ALA A 329 -4.70 20.01 -5.96
CA ALA A 329 -4.20 20.04 -7.33
C ALA A 329 -5.00 19.12 -8.26
N LEU A 330 -5.25 17.86 -7.84
CA LEU A 330 -5.95 16.90 -8.69
C LEU A 330 -7.47 17.04 -8.64
N GLY A 331 -8.04 17.58 -7.56
CA GLY A 331 -9.49 17.53 -7.36
C GLY A 331 -9.99 16.10 -7.13
N MET A 332 -9.23 15.28 -6.41
CA MET A 332 -9.54 13.88 -6.18
C MET A 332 -9.96 13.62 -4.73
N PRO A 333 -11.21 13.20 -4.48
CA PRO A 333 -11.68 12.88 -3.13
C PRO A 333 -10.93 11.68 -2.53
N ILE A 334 -10.84 11.66 -1.20
CA ILE A 334 -10.05 10.70 -0.42
C ILE A 334 -10.97 9.89 0.49
N PHE A 335 -10.79 8.57 0.52
CA PHE A 335 -11.32 7.73 1.60
C PHE A 335 -10.26 7.45 2.64
N ASP A 336 -10.45 7.98 3.84
CA ASP A 336 -9.52 7.80 4.94
C ASP A 336 -10.02 6.77 5.93
N ASN A 337 -9.06 6.08 6.56
CA ASN A 337 -9.29 5.16 7.67
C ASN A 337 -10.25 4.00 7.37
N LEU A 338 -10.25 3.49 6.15
CA LEU A 338 -11.06 2.33 5.79
C LEU A 338 -10.62 1.06 6.54
N ASP A 339 -11.52 0.10 6.70
CA ASP A 339 -11.12 -1.27 7.02
C ASP A 339 -10.82 -2.02 5.73
N LEU A 340 -9.53 -2.28 5.46
CA LEU A 340 -9.13 -2.99 4.25
C LEU A 340 -8.76 -4.47 4.51
N GLU A 341 -8.87 -4.96 5.76
CA GLU A 341 -8.50 -6.33 6.13
C GLU A 341 -9.39 -7.34 5.40
N ALA A 342 -10.70 -7.17 5.50
CA ALA A 342 -11.67 -8.11 4.95
C ALA A 342 -11.65 -8.14 3.42
N VAL A 343 -11.53 -6.97 2.75
CA VAL A 343 -11.47 -6.91 1.29
C VAL A 343 -10.15 -7.47 0.74
N ALA A 344 -9.03 -7.29 1.45
CA ALA A 344 -7.76 -7.90 1.07
C ALA A 344 -7.81 -9.43 1.17
N ALA A 345 -8.36 -9.97 2.26
CA ALA A 345 -8.56 -11.41 2.42
C ALA A 345 -9.51 -11.99 1.34
N GLU A 346 -10.59 -11.27 1.04
CA GLU A 346 -11.55 -11.67 0.02
C GLU A 346 -10.95 -11.65 -1.39
N ALA A 347 -10.15 -10.64 -1.73
CA ALA A 347 -9.43 -10.58 -3.00
C ALA A 347 -8.51 -11.80 -3.21
N VAL A 348 -7.87 -12.29 -2.14
CA VAL A 348 -7.09 -13.54 -2.19
C VAL A 348 -7.99 -14.75 -2.44
N ARG A 349 -9.12 -14.84 -1.74
CA ARG A 349 -10.06 -15.96 -1.87
C ARG A 349 -10.68 -16.04 -3.27
N GLU A 350 -11.02 -14.90 -3.85
CA GLU A 350 -11.57 -14.76 -5.21
C GLU A 350 -10.48 -14.83 -6.30
N GLY A 351 -9.20 -14.81 -5.91
CA GLY A 351 -8.07 -14.85 -6.84
C GLY A 351 -7.97 -13.61 -7.74
N ARG A 352 -8.54 -12.47 -7.31
CA ARG A 352 -8.60 -11.22 -8.07
C ARG A 352 -8.64 -10.02 -7.15
N VAL A 353 -7.99 -8.94 -7.55
CA VAL A 353 -7.86 -7.70 -6.74
C VAL A 353 -8.85 -6.61 -7.15
N GLU A 354 -9.65 -6.87 -8.19
CA GLU A 354 -10.61 -5.94 -8.79
C GLU A 354 -12.05 -6.37 -8.46
N PHE A 355 -12.86 -5.40 -8.05
CA PHE A 355 -14.26 -5.61 -7.65
C PHE A 355 -15.13 -4.41 -8.00
N LEU A 356 -16.45 -4.59 -7.90
CA LEU A 356 -17.37 -3.46 -7.91
C LEU A 356 -17.28 -2.75 -6.55
N PHE A 357 -16.81 -1.50 -6.56
CA PHE A 357 -16.87 -0.62 -5.41
C PHE A 357 -18.17 0.16 -5.43
N THR A 358 -18.88 0.24 -4.31
CA THR A 358 -20.07 1.09 -4.14
C THR A 358 -20.03 1.82 -2.82
N THR A 359 -20.37 3.10 -2.82
CA THR A 359 -20.64 3.87 -1.60
C THR A 359 -21.56 5.05 -1.88
N ALA A 360 -22.15 5.61 -0.83
CA ALA A 360 -22.91 6.85 -0.90
C ALA A 360 -22.64 7.70 0.33
N PRO A 361 -22.17 8.95 0.19
CA PRO A 361 -22.07 9.86 1.32
C PRO A 361 -23.46 10.30 1.79
N LEU A 362 -23.55 10.70 3.06
CA LEU A 362 -24.69 11.42 3.58
C LEU A 362 -24.87 12.73 2.82
N ARG A 363 -26.13 13.11 2.57
CA ARG A 363 -26.48 14.35 1.85
C ARG A 363 -26.43 15.56 2.78
N VAL A 364 -25.23 15.90 3.25
CA VAL A 364 -24.99 17.04 4.13
C VAL A 364 -24.71 18.29 3.29
N ASN A 365 -25.60 19.28 3.36
CA ASN A 365 -25.38 20.57 2.70
C ASN A 365 -24.18 21.29 3.32
N GLY A 366 -23.25 21.74 2.49
CA GLY A 366 -22.00 22.35 2.95
C GLY A 366 -21.05 21.40 3.69
N GLY A 367 -21.28 20.09 3.65
CA GLY A 367 -20.43 19.12 4.35
C GLY A 367 -19.03 19.05 3.75
N THR A 368 -18.00 19.09 4.60
CA THR A 368 -16.58 18.90 4.24
C THR A 368 -16.22 17.44 3.97
N GLY A 369 -17.14 16.52 4.21
CA GLY A 369 -16.97 15.10 3.99
C GLY A 369 -18.22 14.33 4.40
N SER A 370 -18.07 13.02 4.60
CA SER A 370 -19.10 12.17 5.17
C SER A 370 -18.48 10.94 5.83
N PRO A 371 -19.03 10.44 6.95
CA PRO A 371 -18.86 9.04 7.31
C PRO A 371 -19.65 8.18 6.32
N LEU A 372 -19.18 6.97 6.03
CA LEU A 372 -19.84 6.07 5.09
C LEU A 372 -19.37 4.63 5.26
N ASN A 373 -20.09 3.72 4.60
CA ASN A 373 -19.72 2.34 4.46
C ASN A 373 -19.47 2.00 2.98
N PRO A 374 -18.21 2.06 2.50
CA PRO A 374 -17.88 1.54 1.19
C PRO A 374 -17.97 0.02 1.19
N ILE A 375 -18.54 -0.54 0.12
CA ILE A 375 -18.71 -1.98 -0.08
C ILE A 375 -17.94 -2.42 -1.31
N ALA A 376 -17.14 -3.48 -1.15
CA ALA A 376 -16.59 -4.26 -2.24
C ALA A 376 -17.56 -5.40 -2.58
N THR A 377 -17.92 -5.57 -3.85
CA THR A 377 -18.75 -6.71 -4.32
C THR A 377 -18.03 -7.47 -5.41
N PHE A 378 -17.77 -8.76 -5.15
CA PHE A 378 -17.11 -9.70 -6.05
C PHE A 378 -18.11 -10.61 -6.77
#